data_AF-A0A945UWH6-F1
#
_entry.id   AF-A0A945UWH6-F1
#
_cell.length_a   1.000
_cell.length_b   1.000
_cell.length_c   1.000
_cell.angle_alpha   90.00
_cell.angle_beta   90.00
_cell.angle_gamma   90.00
#
_symmetry.space_group_name_H-M   'P 1'
#
loop_
_entity.id
_entity.type
_entity.pdbx_description
1 polymer ?
#
loop_
_entity_poly.entity_id
_entity_poly.type
_entity_poly.pdbx_seq_one_letter_code
_entity_poly.pdbx_strand_id
1 'polypeptide(L)'
;MKRTNFLFALVALVLFSGSASFVSADHHGEKKEFGPFQAVVFDKEIIQDVRVKGDDIFIKLQPDHRNDTLTMKNSMQAGGPYRKWFNGEVVFVAQENAGRAANTWTDRMQSSANYIDYYSDGKLFLRLKRK
;
A
#
# COMPACT_ATOMS: atom_id res chain seq x y z
N MET A 1 54.52 -48.93 -6.60
CA MET A 1 55.26 -47.89 -5.83
C MET A 1 54.25 -46.77 -5.47
N LYS A 2 54.29 -46.03 -4.35
CA LYS A 2 55.28 -45.00 -3.87
C LYS A 2 55.59 -43.99 -5.00
N ARG A 3 55.51 -42.65 -4.89
CA ARG A 3 55.35 -41.59 -3.85
C ARG A 3 54.54 -40.40 -4.50
N THR A 4 54.03 -39.31 -3.88
CA THR A 4 53.68 -38.84 -2.50
C THR A 4 52.77 -37.58 -2.62
N ASN A 5 52.09 -37.16 -1.55
CA ASN A 5 51.38 -35.86 -1.46
C ASN A 5 52.34 -34.65 -1.46
N PHE A 6 51.88 -33.49 -1.96
CA PHE A 6 52.06 -32.10 -1.46
C PHE A 6 51.15 -31.21 -2.35
N LEU A 7 50.13 -30.43 -1.95
CA LEU A 7 49.70 -29.66 -0.76
C LEU A 7 49.85 -28.12 -1.00
N PHE A 8 48.78 -27.38 -0.71
CA PHE A 8 48.59 -25.91 -0.72
C PHE A 8 48.74 -25.10 -2.02
N ALA A 9 47.60 -24.55 -2.47
CA ALA A 9 47.49 -23.15 -2.87
C ALA A 9 46.18 -22.59 -2.27
N LEU A 10 46.28 -21.64 -1.34
CA LEU A 10 45.14 -21.03 -0.66
C LEU A 10 44.67 -19.78 -1.45
N VAL A 11 43.41 -19.75 -1.88
CA VAL A 11 42.76 -18.54 -2.40
C VAL A 11 41.53 -18.26 -1.55
N ALA A 12 41.40 -17.02 -1.09
CA ALA A 12 40.48 -16.65 -0.03
C ALA A 12 39.21 -15.93 -0.53
N LEU A 13 38.12 -16.16 0.21
CA LEU A 13 37.18 -15.15 0.68
C LEU A 13 36.71 -14.06 -0.31
N VAL A 14 35.46 -14.21 -0.79
CA VAL A 14 34.45 -13.16 -0.55
C VAL A 14 33.16 -13.85 -0.09
N LEU A 15 32.79 -13.67 1.18
CA LEU A 15 31.45 -14.02 1.67
C LEU A 15 30.49 -12.90 1.28
N PHE A 16 29.81 -13.05 0.14
CA PHE A 16 28.71 -12.13 -0.22
C PHE A 16 27.43 -12.54 0.51
N SER A 17 27.46 -12.47 1.85
CA SER A 17 26.32 -12.67 2.74
C SER A 17 25.37 -11.48 2.65
N GLY A 18 24.79 -11.27 1.48
CA GLY A 18 23.74 -10.29 1.20
C GLY A 18 22.43 -10.71 1.83
N SER A 19 22.37 -10.76 3.16
CA SER A 19 21.12 -10.88 3.91
C SER A 19 20.30 -9.63 3.64
N ALA A 20 19.43 -9.69 2.64
CA ALA A 20 18.46 -8.66 2.34
C ALA A 20 17.50 -8.54 3.53
N SER A 21 17.83 -7.63 4.45
CA SER A 21 16.94 -7.23 5.53
C SER A 21 15.72 -6.56 4.91
N PHE A 22 14.69 -7.37 4.64
CA PHE A 22 13.34 -6.88 4.41
C PHE A 22 12.87 -6.22 5.71
N VAL A 23 13.19 -4.93 5.86
CA VAL A 23 12.66 -4.09 6.94
C VAL A 23 11.18 -3.93 6.65
N SER A 24 10.39 -4.90 7.14
CA SER A 24 8.96 -4.73 7.34
C SER A 24 8.82 -3.67 8.43
N ALA A 25 8.79 -2.41 7.99
CA ALA A 25 8.70 -1.27 8.87
C ALA A 25 7.31 -1.30 9.52
N ASP A 26 7.23 -1.89 10.70
CA ASP A 26 5.97 -2.12 11.40
C ASP A 26 5.41 -0.77 11.90
N HIS A 27 4.59 -0.14 11.06
CA HIS A 27 4.09 1.23 11.23
C HIS A 27 3.00 1.27 12.31
N HIS A 28 3.41 1.13 13.58
CA HIS A 28 2.60 1.43 14.77
C HIS A 28 2.40 2.95 14.96
N GLY A 29 1.95 3.61 13.89
CA GLY A 29 1.38 4.95 13.98
C GLY A 29 0.07 4.94 14.77
N GLU A 30 -0.31 6.09 15.31
CA GLU A 30 -1.60 6.27 15.99
C GLU A 30 -2.76 5.82 15.09
N LYS A 31 -3.67 5.02 15.64
CA LYS A 31 -4.81 4.44 14.92
C LYS A 31 -5.82 5.51 14.52
N LYS A 32 -5.58 6.19 13.40
CA LYS A 32 -6.45 7.27 12.90
C LYS A 32 -7.80 6.68 12.47
N GLU A 33 -8.88 7.17 13.08
CA GLU A 33 -10.23 6.64 12.89
C GLU A 33 -11.11 7.54 12.02
N PHE A 34 -11.99 6.92 11.24
CA PHE A 34 -12.81 7.56 10.22
C PHE A 34 -14.22 6.95 10.20
N GLY A 35 -15.03 7.30 11.19
CA GLY A 35 -16.37 6.74 11.38
C GLY A 35 -16.34 5.22 11.60
N PRO A 36 -16.97 4.40 10.72
CA PRO A 36 -16.94 2.94 10.84
C PRO A 36 -15.59 2.32 10.43
N PHE A 37 -14.62 3.10 9.94
CA PHE A 37 -13.29 2.62 9.56
C PHE A 37 -12.20 3.06 10.54
N GLN A 38 -11.14 2.27 10.62
CA GLN A 38 -9.85 2.58 11.21
C GLN A 38 -8.79 2.47 10.11
N ALA A 39 -7.89 3.44 9.99
CA ALA A 39 -6.70 3.26 9.16
C ALA A 39 -5.73 2.28 9.83
N VAL A 40 -5.19 1.34 9.05
CA VAL A 40 -4.12 0.41 9.44
C VAL A 40 -2.85 0.60 8.60
N VAL A 41 -2.94 1.38 7.52
CA VAL A 41 -1.82 2.03 6.83
C VAL A 41 -2.29 3.46 6.53
N PHE A 42 -1.48 4.47 6.83
CA PHE A 42 -1.79 5.88 6.56
C PHE A 42 -0.49 6.65 6.30
N ASP A 43 -0.16 6.83 5.02
CA ASP A 43 1.03 7.55 4.58
C ASP A 43 0.77 9.08 4.55
N LYS A 44 1.33 9.81 5.53
CA LYS A 44 1.15 11.26 5.66
C LYS A 44 1.82 12.07 4.53
N GLU A 45 2.74 11.46 3.77
CA GLU A 45 3.41 12.11 2.63
C GLU A 45 2.51 12.12 1.38
N ILE A 46 1.56 11.18 1.28
CA ILE A 46 0.61 11.08 0.15
C ILE A 46 -0.79 11.57 0.53
N ILE A 47 -1.27 11.31 1.75
CA ILE A 47 -2.64 11.63 2.19
C ILE A 47 -2.68 12.58 3.41
N GLN A 48 -3.40 13.70 3.26
CA GLN A 48 -3.76 14.61 4.35
C GLN A 48 -4.81 13.96 5.28
N ASP A 49 -5.93 13.53 4.69
CA ASP A 49 -7.12 13.15 5.47
C ASP A 49 -8.10 12.23 4.74
N VAL A 50 -8.97 11.55 5.50
CA VAL A 50 -10.07 10.72 4.98
C VAL A 50 -11.39 11.19 5.58
N ARG A 51 -12.45 11.17 4.79
CA ARG A 51 -13.82 11.49 5.18
C ARG A 51 -14.73 10.34 4.78
N VAL A 52 -15.60 9.93 5.70
CA VAL A 52 -16.56 8.83 5.48
C VAL A 52 -17.98 9.30 5.78
N LYS A 53 -18.94 8.86 4.97
CA LYS A 53 -20.39 9.07 5.13
C LYS A 53 -21.12 7.75 4.84
N GLY A 54 -21.29 6.91 5.85
CA GLY A 54 -21.78 5.53 5.66
C GLY A 54 -20.74 4.69 4.89
N ASP A 55 -21.10 4.20 3.71
CA ASP A 55 -20.20 3.48 2.80
C ASP A 55 -19.51 4.39 1.76
N ASP A 56 -19.83 5.70 1.75
CA ASP A 56 -19.22 6.69 0.86
C ASP A 56 -17.92 7.23 1.49
N ILE A 57 -16.81 7.13 0.78
CA ILE A 57 -15.45 7.43 1.24
C ILE A 57 -14.79 8.42 0.29
N PHE A 58 -14.17 9.44 0.87
CA PHE A 58 -13.48 10.53 0.18
C PHE A 58 -12.10 10.69 0.80
N ILE A 59 -11.05 10.88 0.00
CA ILE A 59 -9.71 11.14 0.50
C ILE A 59 -9.25 12.53 0.11
N LYS A 60 -8.31 13.11 0.86
CA LYS A 60 -7.64 14.37 0.51
C LYS A 60 -6.15 14.10 0.37
N LEU A 61 -5.64 14.18 -0.85
CA LEU A 61 -4.22 13.99 -1.15
C LEU A 61 -3.39 15.22 -0.73
N GLN A 62 -2.09 15.03 -0.51
CA GLN A 62 -1.16 16.15 -0.40
C GLN A 62 -1.08 16.95 -1.73
N PRO A 63 -0.75 18.25 -1.70
CA PRO A 63 -0.80 19.11 -2.89
C PRO A 63 0.04 18.63 -4.07
N ASP A 64 1.16 17.97 -3.82
CA ASP A 64 2.07 17.49 -4.86
C ASP A 64 1.59 16.15 -5.46
N HIS A 65 0.95 15.31 -4.64
CA HIS A 65 0.34 14.04 -5.04
C HIS A 65 -1.05 14.17 -5.69
N ARG A 66 -1.60 15.39 -5.84
CA ARG A 66 -2.99 15.58 -6.30
C ARG A 66 -3.27 15.09 -7.73
N ASN A 67 -2.23 14.94 -8.54
CA ASN A 67 -2.30 14.40 -9.91
C ASN A 67 -1.90 12.91 -9.99
N ASP A 68 -1.72 12.23 -8.85
CA ASP A 68 -1.44 10.80 -8.84
C ASP A 68 -2.61 10.01 -9.41
N THR A 69 -2.28 9.00 -10.22
CA THR A 69 -3.24 7.99 -10.68
C THR A 69 -3.54 7.06 -9.51
N LEU A 70 -4.77 7.16 -9.00
CA LEU A 70 -5.21 6.37 -7.85
C LEU A 70 -5.84 5.07 -8.32
N THR A 71 -5.46 3.95 -7.69
CA THR A 71 -6.14 2.67 -7.88
C THR A 71 -6.59 2.07 -6.54
N MET A 72 -7.75 1.41 -6.55
CA MET A 72 -8.38 0.86 -5.35
C MET A 72 -8.74 -0.61 -5.50
N LYS A 73 -8.58 -1.37 -4.41
CA LYS A 73 -8.97 -2.78 -4.28
C LYS A 73 -9.69 -2.98 -2.94
N ASN A 74 -10.62 -3.92 -2.86
CA ASN A 74 -11.42 -4.14 -1.65
C ASN A 74 -11.64 -5.63 -1.35
N SER A 75 -11.77 -6.00 -0.07
CA SER A 75 -11.99 -7.39 0.35
C SER A 75 -12.82 -7.48 1.63
N MET A 76 -13.27 -8.70 1.99
CA MET A 76 -13.98 -8.96 3.25
C MET A 76 -13.05 -9.36 4.40
N GLN A 77 -11.78 -9.67 4.11
CA GLN A 77 -10.80 -10.25 5.02
C GLN A 77 -9.40 -9.64 4.76
N ALA A 78 -8.62 -9.42 5.81
CA ALA A 78 -7.24 -8.94 5.69
C ALA A 78 -6.40 -9.95 4.89
N GLY A 79 -5.78 -9.51 3.78
CA GLY A 79 -5.03 -10.39 2.87
C GLY A 79 -5.89 -11.42 2.10
N GLY A 80 -7.21 -11.41 2.27
CA GLY A 80 -8.13 -12.27 1.52
C GLY A 80 -8.33 -11.82 0.07
N PRO A 81 -8.99 -12.63 -0.77
CA PRO A 81 -9.20 -12.32 -2.17
C PRO A 81 -9.96 -11.00 -2.36
N TYR A 82 -9.50 -10.19 -3.30
CA TYR A 82 -10.15 -8.94 -3.67
C TYR A 82 -11.46 -9.21 -4.41
N ARG A 83 -12.47 -8.37 -4.15
CA ARG A 83 -13.78 -8.42 -4.80
C ARG A 83 -13.71 -7.75 -6.17
N LYS A 84 -14.71 -8.02 -7.02
CA LYS A 84 -14.98 -7.21 -8.20
C LYS A 84 -15.76 -5.95 -7.80
N TRP A 85 -15.41 -4.83 -8.41
CA TRP A 85 -16.16 -3.57 -8.39
C TRP A 85 -17.37 -3.64 -9.34
N PHE A 86 -18.19 -2.57 -9.37
CA PHE A 86 -19.42 -2.54 -10.17
C PHE A 86 -19.18 -2.64 -11.69
N ASN A 87 -17.98 -2.31 -12.17
CA ASN A 87 -17.54 -2.47 -13.56
C ASN A 87 -17.05 -3.90 -13.88
N GLY A 88 -17.06 -4.81 -12.89
CA GLY A 88 -16.56 -6.18 -13.03
C GLY A 88 -15.05 -6.35 -12.83
N GLU A 89 -14.28 -5.27 -12.64
CA GLU A 89 -12.84 -5.34 -12.43
C GLU A 89 -12.44 -5.53 -10.97
N VAL A 90 -11.25 -6.07 -10.72
CA VAL A 90 -10.67 -6.19 -9.36
C VAL A 90 -9.95 -4.91 -8.93
N VAL A 91 -9.46 -4.14 -9.91
CA VAL A 91 -8.82 -2.84 -9.71
C VAL A 91 -9.77 -1.76 -10.22
N PHE A 92 -10.18 -0.86 -9.33
CA PHE A 92 -10.86 0.36 -9.72
C PHE A 92 -9.81 1.45 -9.92
N VAL A 93 -9.85 2.17 -11.03
CA VAL A 93 -9.04 3.37 -11.26
C VAL A 93 -9.94 4.58 -10.99
N ALA A 94 -9.46 5.58 -10.23
CA ALA A 94 -10.21 6.82 -10.05
C ALA A 94 -10.45 7.53 -11.40
N GLN A 95 -11.50 8.33 -11.52
CA GLN A 95 -11.82 9.01 -12.79
C GLN A 95 -10.98 10.29 -12.99
N GLU A 96 -10.91 11.16 -11.98
CA GLU A 96 -10.12 12.41 -11.99
C GLU A 96 -8.58 12.21 -11.90
N ASN A 97 -7.93 11.43 -12.76
CA ASN A 97 -6.47 11.18 -12.63
C ASN A 97 -5.56 12.39 -12.94
N ALA A 98 -6.11 13.56 -13.28
CA ALA A 98 -5.35 14.80 -13.46
C ALA A 98 -6.23 16.03 -13.16
N GLY A 99 -5.59 17.12 -12.72
CA GLY A 99 -6.22 18.44 -12.63
C GLY A 99 -6.93 18.75 -11.30
N ARG A 100 -6.92 17.84 -10.32
CA ARG A 100 -7.55 18.05 -9.01
C ARG A 100 -7.04 19.35 -8.35
N ALA A 101 -7.95 20.14 -7.78
CA ALA A 101 -7.60 21.31 -6.99
C ALA A 101 -6.88 20.89 -5.69
N ALA A 102 -5.83 21.62 -5.31
CA ALA A 102 -5.09 21.33 -4.08
C ALA A 102 -5.98 21.48 -2.84
N ASN A 103 -5.77 20.62 -1.83
CA ASN A 103 -6.52 20.58 -0.57
C ASN A 103 -8.02 20.23 -0.68
N THR A 104 -8.50 19.84 -1.87
CA THR A 104 -9.86 19.37 -2.14
C THR A 104 -9.98 17.85 -1.92
N TRP A 105 -11.19 17.37 -1.68
CA TRP A 105 -11.51 15.95 -1.58
C TRP A 105 -11.61 15.33 -2.97
N THR A 106 -11.19 14.07 -3.13
CA THR A 106 -11.47 13.29 -4.34
C THR A 106 -12.97 13.10 -4.55
N ASP A 107 -13.32 12.67 -5.77
CA ASP A 107 -14.53 11.89 -6.04
C ASP A 107 -14.90 10.89 -4.93
N ARG A 108 -16.21 10.61 -4.86
CA ARG A 108 -16.77 9.56 -4.02
C ARG A 108 -16.31 8.17 -4.50
N MET A 109 -15.65 7.44 -3.60
CA MET A 109 -15.53 5.98 -3.70
C MET A 109 -16.57 5.34 -2.77
N GLN A 110 -17.34 4.35 -3.23
CA GLN A 110 -18.36 3.67 -2.40
C GLN A 110 -18.01 2.19 -2.22
N SER A 111 -18.01 1.67 -0.98
CA SER A 111 -17.70 0.25 -0.75
C SER A 111 -18.27 -0.35 0.54
N SER A 112 -19.12 -1.38 0.39
CA SER A 112 -19.61 -2.25 1.48
C SER A 112 -18.60 -3.33 1.90
N ALA A 113 -17.30 -3.06 1.73
CA ALA A 113 -16.21 -3.97 2.07
C ALA A 113 -15.71 -3.75 3.51
N ASN A 114 -15.02 -4.76 4.04
CA ASN A 114 -14.37 -4.68 5.35
C ASN A 114 -12.94 -4.12 5.24
N TYR A 115 -12.28 -4.31 4.10
CA TYR A 115 -10.93 -3.81 3.84
C TYR A 115 -10.90 -3.10 2.50
N ILE A 116 -10.23 -1.96 2.48
CA ILE A 116 -10.13 -1.08 1.31
C ILE A 116 -8.69 -0.59 1.24
N ASP A 117 -8.04 -0.87 0.12
CA ASP A 117 -6.66 -0.53 -0.18
C ASP A 117 -6.64 0.56 -1.27
N TYR A 118 -5.88 1.63 -1.06
CA TYR A 118 -5.59 2.65 -2.06
C TYR A 118 -4.10 2.63 -2.41
N TYR A 119 -3.82 2.68 -3.71
CA TYR A 119 -2.47 2.64 -4.27
C TYR A 119 -2.20 3.84 -5.19
N SER A 120 -0.99 4.38 -5.11
CA SER A 120 -0.37 5.29 -6.09
C SER A 120 0.98 4.66 -6.49
N ASP A 121 1.34 4.71 -7.78
CA ASP A 121 2.59 4.10 -8.30
C ASP A 121 2.80 2.63 -7.82
N GLY A 122 1.71 1.86 -7.74
CA GLY A 122 1.70 0.48 -7.22
C GLY A 122 1.93 0.32 -5.71
N LYS A 123 2.24 1.40 -4.97
CA LYS A 123 2.53 1.40 -3.52
C LYS A 123 1.25 1.63 -2.72
N LEU A 124 1.05 0.84 -1.65
CA LEU A 124 -0.09 0.97 -0.73
C LEU A 124 0.14 2.14 0.23
N PHE A 125 -0.60 3.24 0.05
CA PHE A 125 -0.46 4.45 0.88
C PHE A 125 -1.57 4.60 1.94
N LEU A 126 -2.74 3.99 1.71
CA LEU A 126 -3.85 3.97 2.67
C LEU A 126 -4.49 2.58 2.66
N ARG A 127 -4.69 2.02 3.86
CA ARG A 127 -5.56 0.86 4.07
C ARG A 127 -6.56 1.18 5.17
N LEU A 128 -7.84 1.17 4.81
CA LEU A 128 -8.95 1.27 5.75
C LEU A 128 -9.45 -0.14 6.10
N LYS A 129 -9.61 -0.40 7.39
CA LYS A 129 -10.31 -1.57 7.95
C LYS A 129 -11.63 -1.09 8.58
N ARG A 130 -12.75 -1.70 8.23
CA ARG A 130 -14.03 -1.54 8.93
C ARG A 130 -13.93 -2.22 10.31
N LYS A 131 -14.41 -1.53 11.35
CA LYS A 131 -14.36 -2.01 12.74
C LYS A 131 -15.22 -3.27 12.93
#